data_AF-A0A167QGI6-F1
#
_entry.id   AF-A0A167QGI6-F1
#
_cell.length_a   1.000
_cell.length_b   1.000
_cell.length_c   1.000
_cell.angle_alpha   90.00
_cell.angle_beta   90.00
_cell.angle_gamma   90.00
#
_symmetry.space_group_name_H-M   'P 1'
#
loop_
_entity.id
_entity.type
_entity.pdbx_description
1 polymer ?
#
loop_
_entity_poly.entity_id
_entity_poly.type
_entity_poly.pdbx_seq_one_letter_code
_entity_poly.pdbx_strand_id
1 'polypeptide(L)'
;MEDDVKTYKALLINAHGTDAPRFYSVFSSTPHIRSKGLQATDILRTVCYGNQKPFAHNGQETFEFSHKYYAFVGETTQRRGGTTRVEIRNRYEVHLGDAANNGSYLLAKCTDGYEIGPPDARTAPGPERSPSGTFTVLCVDQPGYKHNYVVGLAQDIKDNPVVLAAVAYNYQAEFVIQPTHSFLVRLQRGAVGDVVTDTSNSVKIVFRDNRTDVSVQEEPDGSFTSFDNSGTVFSSQTGRASHQPPPAFSTGPRAASSGPSPPPPPPPPPPQGAAPDDEDEDEPEQEEDPYDVLRGFDIVFVIDDSASMKGRSWRETRDVLRAITDICTNYDDDGVDIYFLNHRSEQLADQRNGRSSGGYLCVRKQEQVFHIFDTVQPKWATPLGRRLRNILQVYLKMYHENERRGMDSRPLSIIVITDGRPSDSVEDEIVWAARKLNDLDAPTNQVGIQFFQVGNPGAKASLDAIYKKIVEKKVRDIIDTVTWDAKDGKRHVLTSAGVLKTVTGAFRRRMEDTD
;
A
#
# COMPACT_ATOMS: atom_id res chain seq x y z
N MET A 1 -12.18 -34.75 -15.63
CA MET A 1 -13.12 -33.96 -14.82
C MET A 1 -13.06 -32.57 -15.41
N GLU A 2 -14.12 -32.22 -16.15
CA GLU A 2 -14.32 -30.87 -16.68
C GLU A 2 -14.54 -29.96 -15.47
N ASP A 3 -13.53 -29.17 -15.12
CA ASP A 3 -13.75 -28.09 -14.15
C ASP A 3 -14.32 -26.90 -14.92
N ASP A 4 -15.57 -26.61 -14.57
CA ASP A 4 -16.42 -25.56 -15.09
C ASP A 4 -15.68 -24.23 -15.18
N VAL A 5 -15.94 -23.52 -16.28
CA VAL A 5 -15.67 -22.09 -16.41
C VAL A 5 -16.11 -21.40 -15.11
N LYS A 6 -15.15 -20.88 -14.33
CA LYS A 6 -15.48 -20.11 -13.13
C LYS A 6 -16.11 -18.80 -13.57
N THR A 7 -17.43 -18.76 -13.45
CA THR A 7 -18.24 -17.58 -13.68
C THR A 7 -18.28 -16.76 -12.40
N TYR A 8 -17.86 -15.51 -12.48
CA TYR A 8 -17.90 -14.56 -11.38
C TYR A 8 -19.07 -13.58 -11.58
N LYS A 9 -19.82 -13.33 -10.52
CA LYS A 9 -20.97 -12.42 -10.47
C LYS A 9 -20.68 -11.31 -9.47
N ALA A 10 -20.89 -10.08 -9.87
CA ALA A 10 -20.89 -8.94 -8.96
C ALA A 10 -22.27 -8.31 -8.96
N LEU A 11 -22.96 -8.40 -7.82
CA LEU A 11 -24.25 -7.75 -7.60
C LEU A 11 -23.99 -6.28 -7.28
N LEU A 12 -24.64 -5.39 -8.02
CA LEU A 12 -24.58 -3.95 -7.86
C LEU A 12 -25.74 -3.47 -6.99
N ILE A 13 -25.42 -2.85 -5.85
CA ILE A 13 -26.39 -2.17 -4.99
C ILE A 13 -26.37 -0.70 -5.38
N ASN A 14 -27.49 -0.22 -5.93
CA ASN A 14 -27.61 1.16 -6.39
C ASN A 14 -28.26 2.02 -5.30
N ALA A 15 -27.56 3.04 -4.82
CA ALA A 15 -28.11 4.00 -3.85
C ALA A 15 -29.10 5.00 -4.46
N HIS A 16 -29.08 5.20 -5.79
CA HIS A 16 -29.75 6.35 -6.42
C HIS A 16 -30.98 6.09 -7.26
N GLY A 17 -31.29 4.86 -7.66
CA GLY A 17 -32.48 4.55 -8.47
C GLY A 17 -32.67 5.53 -9.65
N THR A 18 -31.86 5.43 -10.70
CA THR A 18 -31.99 6.32 -11.87
C THR A 18 -31.86 5.59 -13.21
N ASP A 19 -32.71 6.00 -14.16
CA ASP A 19 -33.02 5.40 -15.47
C ASP A 19 -31.93 5.50 -16.57
N ALA A 20 -30.66 5.81 -16.23
CA ALA A 20 -29.59 5.97 -17.22
C ALA A 20 -28.85 4.64 -17.52
N PRO A 21 -28.55 4.30 -18.80
CA PRO A 21 -27.81 3.09 -19.14
C PRO A 21 -26.34 3.20 -18.71
N ARG A 22 -25.98 2.46 -17.65
CA ARG A 22 -24.63 2.38 -17.09
C ARG A 22 -23.85 1.18 -17.65
N PHE A 23 -22.54 1.36 -17.77
CA PHE A 23 -21.60 0.33 -18.19
C PHE A 23 -20.39 0.33 -17.26
N TYR A 24 -19.84 -0.85 -17.00
CA TYR A 24 -18.72 -1.03 -16.08
C TYR A 24 -17.55 -1.71 -16.80
N SER A 25 -16.33 -1.37 -16.38
CA SER A 25 -15.11 -2.07 -16.77
C SER A 25 -14.57 -2.82 -15.57
N VAL A 26 -14.23 -4.09 -15.75
CA VAL A 26 -13.55 -4.91 -14.73
C VAL A 26 -12.11 -5.14 -15.17
N PHE A 27 -11.13 -5.15 -14.26
CA PHE A 27 -9.71 -5.34 -14.58
C PHE A 27 -9.05 -6.46 -13.80
N SER A 28 -8.08 -7.15 -14.41
CA SER A 28 -7.25 -8.13 -13.69
C SER A 28 -6.09 -7.42 -13.04
N SER A 29 -5.83 -7.72 -11.77
CA SER A 29 -4.55 -7.35 -11.18
C SER A 29 -3.41 -8.09 -11.91
N THR A 30 -2.21 -7.50 -11.88
CA THR A 30 -1.00 -8.10 -12.46
C THR A 30 -0.67 -9.43 -11.77
N PRO A 31 -0.34 -10.50 -12.52
CA PRO A 31 0.08 -11.77 -11.92
C PRO A 31 1.49 -11.68 -11.32
N HIS A 32 1.80 -12.54 -10.35
CA HIS A 32 3.17 -12.71 -9.84
C HIS A 32 3.90 -13.79 -10.63
N ILE A 33 5.13 -13.50 -11.06
CA ILE A 33 6.00 -14.48 -11.76
C ILE A 33 7.30 -14.63 -10.98
N ARG A 34 7.69 -15.88 -10.72
CA ARG A 34 8.99 -16.22 -10.12
C ARG A 34 9.80 -17.04 -11.12
N SER A 35 11.01 -16.57 -11.43
CA SER A 35 12.03 -17.30 -12.19
C SER A 35 13.41 -16.72 -11.90
N LYS A 36 14.47 -17.50 -12.12
CA LYS A 36 15.85 -17.00 -12.01
C LYS A 36 16.17 -16.09 -13.20
N GLY A 37 16.64 -14.87 -12.94
CA GLY A 37 17.10 -13.95 -14.00
C GLY A 37 16.00 -13.12 -14.68
N LEU A 38 14.82 -13.02 -14.06
CA LEU A 38 13.72 -12.16 -14.50
C LEU A 38 14.20 -10.70 -14.66
N GLN A 39 13.79 -10.02 -15.72
CA GLN A 39 14.28 -8.67 -16.07
C GLN A 39 13.19 -7.62 -15.80
N ALA A 40 13.60 -6.39 -15.51
CA ALA A 40 12.66 -5.28 -15.29
C ALA A 40 11.81 -4.92 -16.55
N THR A 41 12.18 -5.44 -17.72
CA THR A 41 11.51 -5.22 -19.00
C THR A 41 10.38 -6.20 -19.30
N ASP A 42 10.11 -7.16 -18.41
CA ASP A 42 9.06 -8.14 -18.61
C ASP A 42 7.69 -7.48 -18.68
N ILE A 43 6.91 -7.85 -19.69
CA ILE A 43 5.66 -7.14 -20.05
C ILE A 43 4.58 -7.63 -19.10
N LEU A 44 4.24 -6.80 -18.12
CA LEU A 44 3.14 -7.02 -17.18
C LEU A 44 2.00 -6.06 -17.51
N ARG A 45 0.77 -6.55 -17.70
CA ARG A 45 -0.37 -5.74 -18.12
C ARG A 45 -1.63 -6.06 -17.33
N THR A 46 -2.30 -4.99 -16.91
CA THR A 46 -3.69 -5.02 -16.43
C THR A 46 -4.63 -5.02 -17.63
N VAL A 47 -5.63 -5.90 -17.65
CA VAL A 47 -6.55 -6.09 -18.79
C VAL A 47 -8.00 -5.87 -18.38
N CYS A 48 -8.76 -5.15 -19.21
CA CYS A 48 -10.20 -4.92 -19.09
C CYS A 48 -11.04 -6.11 -19.59
N TYR A 49 -11.89 -6.69 -18.74
CA TYR A 49 -12.71 -7.89 -18.94
C TYR A 49 -14.02 -7.69 -19.69
N GLY A 50 -14.50 -6.46 -19.88
CA GLY A 50 -15.73 -6.24 -20.64
C GLY A 50 -16.52 -5.02 -20.22
N ASN A 51 -17.36 -4.57 -21.16
CA ASN A 51 -18.40 -3.57 -21.01
C ASN A 51 -19.72 -4.35 -20.98
N GLN A 52 -20.34 -4.50 -19.82
CA GLN A 52 -21.66 -5.10 -19.74
C GLN A 52 -22.64 -4.09 -19.17
N LYS A 53 -23.78 -3.94 -19.85
CA LYS A 53 -24.96 -3.35 -19.23
C LYS A 53 -25.39 -4.33 -18.14
N PRO A 54 -25.53 -3.89 -16.87
CA PRO A 54 -26.05 -4.77 -15.83
C PRO A 54 -27.40 -5.34 -16.25
N PHE A 55 -27.64 -6.60 -15.93
CA PHE A 55 -28.95 -7.21 -16.07
C PHE A 55 -29.62 -7.30 -14.70
N ALA A 56 -30.96 -7.32 -14.70
CA ALA A 56 -31.71 -7.53 -13.47
C ALA A 56 -31.61 -9.01 -13.06
N HIS A 57 -31.04 -9.28 -11.89
CA HIS A 57 -31.00 -10.59 -11.26
C HIS A 57 -31.55 -10.48 -9.84
N ASN A 58 -32.63 -11.21 -9.53
CA ASN A 58 -33.31 -11.14 -8.23
C ASN A 58 -33.70 -9.71 -7.78
N GLY A 59 -34.04 -8.84 -8.74
CA GLY A 59 -34.41 -7.44 -8.46
C GLY A 59 -33.23 -6.49 -8.23
N GLN A 60 -31.99 -6.94 -8.43
CA GLN A 60 -30.78 -6.14 -8.32
C GLN A 60 -30.04 -6.07 -9.66
N GLU A 61 -29.32 -4.97 -9.91
CA GLU A 61 -28.42 -4.88 -11.06
C GLU A 61 -27.23 -5.82 -10.84
N THR A 62 -26.82 -6.56 -11.86
CA THR A 62 -25.71 -7.52 -11.73
C THR A 62 -24.93 -7.56 -13.04
N PHE A 63 -23.60 -7.66 -12.96
CA PHE A 63 -22.79 -8.04 -14.10
C PHE A 63 -22.07 -9.35 -13.84
N GLU A 64 -21.87 -10.12 -14.91
CA GLU A 64 -21.28 -11.44 -14.87
C GLU A 64 -20.08 -11.48 -15.81
N PHE A 65 -18.96 -12.00 -15.35
CA PHE A 65 -17.81 -12.24 -16.20
C PHE A 65 -17.21 -13.61 -15.90
N SER A 66 -16.83 -14.30 -16.96
CA SER A 66 -16.13 -15.57 -16.89
C SER A 66 -14.83 -15.44 -17.65
N HIS A 67 -13.82 -16.16 -17.18
CA HIS A 67 -12.53 -16.21 -17.85
C HIS A 67 -11.88 -17.56 -17.65
N LYS A 68 -10.98 -17.90 -18.56
CA LYS A 68 -10.08 -19.05 -18.44
C LYS A 68 -8.65 -18.56 -18.52
N TYR A 69 -7.79 -19.08 -17.66
CA TYR A 69 -6.37 -18.83 -17.73
C TYR A 69 -5.72 -19.80 -18.70
N TYR A 70 -4.81 -19.27 -19.51
CA TYR A 70 -4.00 -20.05 -20.42
C TYR A 70 -2.53 -19.69 -20.21
N ALA A 71 -1.67 -20.70 -20.13
CA ALA A 71 -0.28 -20.48 -20.44
C ALA A 71 -0.15 -20.33 -21.96
N PHE A 72 0.81 -19.53 -22.42
CA PHE A 72 1.09 -19.42 -23.84
C PHE A 72 2.58 -19.44 -24.14
N VAL A 73 2.89 -19.77 -25.38
CA VAL A 73 4.17 -19.51 -26.03
C VAL A 73 3.91 -18.64 -27.26
N GLY A 74 4.78 -17.67 -27.51
CA GLY A 74 4.56 -16.66 -28.53
C GLY A 74 5.81 -15.86 -28.87
N GLU A 75 5.60 -14.71 -29.52
CA GLU A 75 6.67 -13.84 -30.00
C GLU A 75 6.38 -12.38 -29.69
N THR A 76 7.44 -11.59 -29.48
CA THR A 76 7.34 -10.13 -29.44
C THR A 76 7.62 -9.50 -30.82
N THR A 77 6.82 -8.50 -31.18
CA THR A 77 7.00 -7.68 -32.38
C THR A 77 7.11 -6.20 -31.98
N GLN A 78 8.11 -5.49 -32.49
CA GLN A 78 8.25 -4.04 -32.28
C GLN A 78 7.45 -3.28 -33.33
N ARG A 79 6.61 -2.33 -32.90
CA ARG A 79 5.92 -1.40 -33.81
C ARG A 79 6.76 -0.14 -34.06
N ARG A 80 6.52 0.51 -35.21
CA ARG A 80 6.98 1.89 -35.45
C ARG A 80 6.38 2.79 -34.35
N GLY A 81 7.23 3.31 -33.47
CA GLY A 81 6.83 4.05 -32.26
C GLY A 81 7.38 3.47 -30.95
N GLY A 82 8.11 2.34 -30.98
CA GLY A 82 8.78 1.78 -29.80
C GLY A 82 7.90 0.90 -28.91
N THR A 83 6.62 0.71 -29.25
CA THR A 83 5.71 -0.16 -28.51
C THR A 83 5.89 -1.64 -28.89
N THR A 84 6.15 -2.50 -27.90
CA THR A 84 6.25 -3.95 -28.07
C THR A 84 4.86 -4.61 -27.98
N ARG A 85 4.51 -5.44 -28.97
CA ARG A 85 3.30 -6.27 -29.00
C ARG A 85 3.67 -7.73 -28.84
N VAL A 86 2.88 -8.48 -28.07
CA VAL A 86 3.01 -9.94 -27.93
C VAL A 86 1.98 -10.61 -28.85
N GLU A 87 2.44 -11.56 -29.65
CA GLU A 87 1.60 -12.44 -30.47
C GLU A 87 1.61 -13.84 -29.88
N ILE A 88 0.45 -14.33 -29.46
CA ILE A 88 0.28 -15.69 -28.95
C ILE A 88 0.30 -16.64 -30.15
N ARG A 89 1.26 -17.56 -30.18
CA ARG A 89 1.38 -18.58 -31.24
C ARG A 89 0.64 -19.85 -30.89
N ASN A 90 0.73 -20.26 -29.62
CA ASN A 90 -0.03 -21.39 -29.08
C ASN A 90 -0.31 -21.18 -27.59
N ARG A 91 -1.34 -21.86 -27.07
CA ARG A 91 -1.81 -21.71 -25.70
C ARG A 91 -2.36 -23.02 -25.14
N TYR A 92 -2.26 -23.18 -23.83
CA TYR A 92 -2.77 -24.34 -23.10
C TYR A 92 -3.53 -23.87 -21.85
N GLU A 93 -4.73 -24.42 -21.64
CA GLU A 93 -5.57 -24.08 -20.48
C GLU A 93 -4.89 -24.54 -19.18
N VAL A 94 -4.74 -23.64 -18.22
CA VAL A 94 -4.05 -23.95 -16.95
C VAL A 94 -5.02 -24.12 -15.80
N HIS A 95 -4.80 -25.18 -15.04
CA HIS A 95 -5.39 -25.38 -13.72
C HIS A 95 -4.41 -24.86 -12.66
N LEU A 96 -4.87 -24.02 -11.74
CA LEU A 96 -4.04 -23.46 -10.67
C LEU A 96 -3.93 -24.39 -9.45
N GLY A 97 -4.74 -25.44 -9.38
CA GLY A 97 -4.85 -26.29 -8.20
C GLY A 97 -5.59 -25.60 -7.05
N ASP A 98 -5.93 -26.37 -6.02
CA ASP A 98 -6.59 -25.93 -4.79
C ASP A 98 -5.82 -26.43 -3.56
N ALA A 99 -6.35 -26.29 -2.34
CA ALA A 99 -5.65 -26.74 -1.13
C ALA A 99 -5.32 -28.25 -1.13
N ALA A 100 -6.02 -29.05 -1.93
CA ALA A 100 -5.82 -30.49 -2.05
C ALA A 100 -5.04 -30.89 -3.31
N ASN A 101 -4.95 -30.00 -4.31
CA ASN A 101 -4.39 -30.29 -5.62
C ASN A 101 -3.36 -29.25 -6.03
N ASN A 102 -2.21 -29.73 -6.51
CA ASN A 102 -1.20 -28.87 -7.13
C ASN A 102 -1.67 -28.36 -8.50
N GLY A 103 -1.16 -27.20 -8.92
CA GLY A 103 -1.44 -26.62 -10.21
C GLY A 103 -0.63 -27.22 -11.35
N SER A 104 -0.95 -26.76 -12.56
CA SER A 104 -0.45 -27.30 -13.83
C SER A 104 1.05 -27.08 -13.97
N TYR A 105 1.73 -28.09 -14.50
CA TYR A 105 3.13 -27.99 -14.90
C TYR A 105 3.20 -28.26 -16.40
N LEU A 106 3.71 -27.29 -17.15
CA LEU A 106 3.69 -27.29 -18.60
C LEU A 106 5.10 -27.15 -19.16
N LEU A 107 5.33 -27.84 -20.27
CA LEU A 107 6.52 -27.69 -21.10
C LEU A 107 6.17 -26.76 -22.25
N ALA A 108 7.01 -25.76 -22.50
CA ALA A 108 6.94 -24.90 -23.68
C ALA A 108 8.10 -25.21 -24.61
N LYS A 109 7.81 -25.32 -25.91
CA LYS A 109 8.79 -25.41 -27.01
C LYS A 109 8.56 -24.27 -27.98
N CYS A 110 9.64 -23.68 -28.48
CA CYS A 110 9.58 -22.55 -29.42
C CYS A 110 10.06 -22.91 -30.84
N THR A 111 10.84 -23.98 -31.01
CA THR A 111 11.47 -24.36 -32.28
C THR A 111 10.68 -25.40 -33.08
N ASP A 112 9.81 -26.16 -32.42
CA ASP A 112 8.96 -27.19 -33.03
C ASP A 112 7.49 -26.75 -32.97
N GLY A 113 7.08 -25.88 -33.88
CA GLY A 113 5.67 -25.51 -34.07
C GLY A 113 4.99 -24.73 -32.93
N TYR A 114 5.74 -24.17 -31.97
CA TYR A 114 5.21 -23.50 -30.77
C TYR A 114 4.34 -24.43 -29.92
N GLU A 115 4.90 -25.49 -29.36
CA GLU A 115 4.14 -26.39 -28.48
C GLU A 115 4.09 -25.87 -27.04
N ILE A 116 2.93 -26.00 -26.39
CA ILE A 116 2.81 -25.83 -24.94
C ILE A 116 1.78 -26.82 -24.39
N GLY A 117 2.14 -27.55 -23.34
CA GLY A 117 1.28 -28.58 -22.77
C GLY A 117 1.95 -29.37 -21.64
N PRO A 118 1.22 -30.29 -20.99
CA PRO A 118 1.77 -31.11 -19.92
C PRO A 118 2.88 -32.03 -20.45
N PRO A 119 3.84 -32.43 -19.60
CA PRO A 119 4.86 -33.40 -19.98
C PRO A 119 4.24 -34.74 -20.38
N ASP A 120 4.75 -35.35 -21.44
CA ASP A 120 4.35 -36.69 -21.85
C ASP A 120 4.68 -37.71 -20.74
N ALA A 121 3.74 -38.62 -20.48
CA ALA A 121 3.85 -39.64 -19.42
C ALA A 121 5.05 -40.60 -19.57
N ARG A 122 5.81 -40.51 -20.67
CA ARG A 122 6.95 -41.39 -20.98
C ARG A 122 8.33 -40.73 -20.79
N THR A 123 8.41 -39.41 -20.61
CA THR A 123 9.69 -38.65 -20.68
C THR A 123 10.07 -37.88 -19.41
N ALA A 124 9.25 -37.86 -18.36
CA ALA A 124 9.57 -37.13 -17.11
C ALA A 124 9.64 -38.05 -15.88
N PRO A 125 10.67 -37.88 -15.01
CA PRO A 125 10.74 -38.56 -13.72
C PRO A 125 9.74 -37.91 -12.74
N GLY A 126 8.51 -38.43 -12.73
CA GLY A 126 7.46 -38.06 -11.77
C GLY A 126 6.70 -36.77 -12.12
N PRO A 127 5.51 -36.55 -11.53
CA PRO A 127 4.73 -35.36 -11.79
C PRO A 127 5.35 -34.19 -11.02
N GLU A 128 6.26 -33.45 -11.67
CA GLU A 128 6.53 -32.08 -11.24
C GLU A 128 5.18 -31.35 -11.33
N ARG A 129 4.63 -30.97 -10.18
CA ARG A 129 3.37 -30.23 -10.11
C ARG A 129 3.65 -28.86 -9.51
N SER A 130 3.03 -27.83 -10.07
CA SER A 130 3.18 -26.46 -9.57
C SER A 130 2.53 -26.33 -8.19
N PRO A 131 3.03 -25.50 -7.26
CA PRO A 131 2.35 -25.25 -5.99
C PRO A 131 0.89 -24.83 -6.18
N SER A 132 0.03 -25.17 -5.23
CA SER A 132 -1.37 -24.72 -5.21
C SER A 132 -1.49 -23.20 -5.41
N GLY A 133 -2.46 -22.78 -6.24
CA GLY A 133 -2.68 -21.39 -6.63
C GLY A 133 -1.74 -20.89 -7.73
N THR A 134 -0.89 -21.74 -8.30
CA THR A 134 0.09 -21.36 -9.34
C THR A 134 0.12 -22.38 -10.48
N PHE A 135 0.65 -22.00 -11.64
CA PHE A 135 1.08 -22.95 -12.66
C PHE A 135 2.53 -22.68 -13.04
N THR A 136 3.20 -23.68 -13.58
CA THR A 136 4.61 -23.61 -13.95
C THR A 136 4.78 -23.86 -15.44
N VAL A 137 5.64 -23.07 -16.08
CA VAL A 137 6.06 -23.27 -17.47
C VAL A 137 7.57 -23.48 -17.52
N LEU A 138 8.01 -24.62 -18.03
CA LEU A 138 9.41 -24.94 -18.29
C LEU A 138 9.72 -24.81 -19.78
N CYS A 139 10.72 -24.01 -20.12
CA CYS A 139 11.23 -23.86 -21.48
C CYS A 139 12.22 -24.99 -21.82
N VAL A 140 11.86 -25.93 -22.69
CA VAL A 140 12.59 -27.20 -22.85
C VAL A 140 13.45 -27.31 -24.10
N ASP A 141 13.29 -26.45 -25.10
CA ASP A 141 14.11 -26.45 -26.31
C ASP A 141 14.98 -25.18 -26.43
N GLN A 142 16.13 -25.31 -27.07
CA GLN A 142 17.09 -24.22 -27.19
C GLN A 142 16.78 -23.37 -28.43
N PRO A 143 16.37 -22.10 -28.28
CA PRO A 143 16.13 -21.22 -29.42
C PRO A 143 17.44 -20.82 -30.11
N GLY A 144 17.32 -20.37 -31.35
CA GLY A 144 18.45 -19.79 -32.10
C GLY A 144 19.05 -18.54 -31.43
N TYR A 145 20.27 -18.17 -31.83
CA TYR A 145 20.96 -16.98 -31.30
C TYR A 145 20.18 -15.70 -31.65
N LYS A 146 19.78 -14.94 -30.63
CA LYS A 146 18.88 -13.76 -30.70
C LYS A 146 17.48 -14.11 -31.22
N HIS A 147 16.59 -14.46 -30.31
CA HIS A 147 15.17 -14.70 -30.57
C HIS A 147 14.28 -13.67 -29.86
N ASN A 148 13.02 -13.63 -30.26
CA ASN A 148 11.97 -12.78 -29.68
C ASN A 148 10.87 -13.59 -28.98
N TYR A 149 11.09 -14.89 -28.76
CA TYR A 149 10.15 -15.79 -28.10
C TYR A 149 9.85 -15.39 -26.67
N VAL A 150 8.59 -15.59 -26.28
CA VAL A 150 8.09 -15.35 -24.93
C VAL A 150 7.19 -16.48 -24.48
N VAL A 151 7.12 -16.67 -23.17
CA VAL A 151 6.08 -17.46 -22.50
C VAL A 151 5.33 -16.57 -21.51
N GLY A 152 4.15 -16.98 -21.10
CA GLY A 152 3.48 -16.23 -20.05
C GLY A 152 2.05 -16.65 -19.79
N LEU A 153 1.31 -15.71 -19.20
CA LEU A 153 -0.09 -15.87 -18.84
C LEU A 153 -0.95 -15.05 -19.80
N ALA A 154 -1.88 -15.73 -20.44
CA ALA A 154 -2.98 -15.14 -21.16
C ALA A 154 -4.29 -15.50 -20.49
N GLN A 155 -5.30 -14.73 -20.80
CA GLN A 155 -6.64 -14.93 -20.29
C GLN A 155 -7.62 -14.79 -21.44
N ASP A 156 -8.55 -15.73 -21.55
CA ASP A 156 -9.55 -15.70 -22.59
C ASP A 156 -10.80 -14.97 -22.11
N ILE A 157 -11.18 -13.94 -22.86
CA ILE A 157 -12.38 -13.15 -22.65
C ILE A 157 -13.19 -13.23 -23.95
N LYS A 158 -14.30 -13.98 -23.93
CA LYS A 158 -15.19 -14.18 -25.10
C LYS A 158 -14.44 -14.66 -26.36
N ASP A 159 -13.61 -15.68 -26.19
CA ASP A 159 -12.80 -16.32 -27.24
C ASP A 159 -11.68 -15.43 -27.83
N ASN A 160 -11.33 -14.33 -27.13
CA ASN A 160 -10.20 -13.47 -27.47
C ASN A 160 -9.12 -13.54 -26.38
N PRO A 161 -7.98 -14.21 -26.61
CA PRO A 161 -6.91 -14.27 -25.63
C PRO A 161 -6.20 -12.93 -25.46
N VAL A 162 -6.15 -12.44 -24.23
CA VAL A 162 -5.42 -11.23 -23.86
C VAL A 162 -4.23 -11.59 -22.98
N VAL A 163 -3.06 -11.06 -23.33
CA VAL A 163 -1.81 -11.28 -22.59
C VAL A 163 -1.82 -10.47 -21.29
N LEU A 164 -1.79 -11.17 -20.16
CA LEU A 164 -1.64 -10.59 -18.82
C LEU A 164 -0.18 -10.40 -18.43
N ALA A 165 0.66 -11.36 -18.82
CA ALA A 165 2.09 -11.27 -18.61
C ALA A 165 2.85 -12.03 -19.69
N ALA A 166 3.98 -11.49 -20.13
CA ALA A 166 4.90 -12.14 -21.05
C ALA A 166 6.35 -11.93 -20.57
N VAL A 167 7.08 -13.03 -20.45
CA VAL A 167 8.49 -13.07 -20.07
C VAL A 167 9.31 -13.69 -21.18
N ALA A 168 10.57 -13.30 -21.30
CA ALA A 168 11.47 -13.86 -22.32
C ALA A 168 11.59 -15.39 -22.17
N TYR A 169 11.44 -16.12 -23.28
CA TYR A 169 11.66 -17.55 -23.33
C TYR A 169 13.16 -17.83 -23.11
N ASN A 170 13.54 -18.50 -22.02
CA ASN A 170 14.93 -18.81 -21.74
C ASN A 170 15.09 -20.32 -21.59
N TYR A 171 15.98 -20.94 -22.38
CA TYR A 171 16.20 -22.39 -22.33
C TYR A 171 16.54 -22.86 -20.90
N GLN A 172 15.86 -23.92 -20.45
CA GLN A 172 15.93 -24.48 -19.09
C GLN A 172 15.44 -23.55 -17.97
N ALA A 173 14.83 -22.42 -18.29
CA ALA A 173 14.19 -21.59 -17.29
C ALA A 173 12.80 -22.11 -16.94
N GLU A 174 12.52 -22.11 -15.64
CA GLU A 174 11.22 -22.44 -15.07
C GLU A 174 10.55 -21.16 -14.58
N PHE A 175 9.30 -20.94 -14.99
CA PHE A 175 8.50 -19.79 -14.62
C PHE A 175 7.30 -20.25 -13.80
N VAL A 176 7.30 -19.95 -12.50
CA VAL A 176 6.17 -20.19 -11.61
C VAL A 176 5.29 -18.95 -11.62
N ILE A 177 4.07 -19.08 -12.12
CA ILE A 177 3.14 -17.98 -12.38
C ILE A 177 1.92 -18.12 -11.47
N GLN A 178 1.62 -17.06 -10.74
CA GLN A 178 0.48 -16.95 -9.84
C GLN A 178 -0.45 -15.82 -10.29
N PRO A 179 -1.62 -16.14 -10.88
CA PRO A 179 -2.65 -15.15 -11.12
C PRO A 179 -3.13 -14.53 -9.81
N THR A 180 -3.50 -13.25 -9.86
CA THR A 180 -4.07 -12.55 -8.71
C THR A 180 -5.60 -12.68 -8.76
N HIS A 181 -6.20 -13.15 -7.67
CA HIS A 181 -7.66 -13.33 -7.54
C HIS A 181 -8.37 -12.01 -7.18
N SER A 182 -7.83 -10.89 -7.67
CA SER A 182 -8.30 -9.54 -7.37
C SER A 182 -8.67 -8.83 -8.65
N PHE A 183 -9.92 -8.39 -8.70
CA PHE A 183 -10.51 -7.70 -9.84
C PHE A 183 -10.79 -6.26 -9.45
N LEU A 184 -10.48 -5.31 -10.32
CA LEU A 184 -10.83 -3.90 -10.10
C LEU A 184 -12.11 -3.59 -10.90
N VAL A 185 -13.07 -2.84 -10.37
CA VAL A 185 -14.31 -2.50 -11.08
C VAL A 185 -14.50 -1.00 -11.08
N ARG A 186 -14.87 -0.42 -12.23
CA ARG A 186 -15.13 1.03 -12.36
C ARG A 186 -16.28 1.34 -13.32
N LEU A 187 -16.87 2.53 -13.18
CA LEU A 187 -17.79 3.12 -14.16
C LEU A 187 -17.03 3.48 -15.45
N GLN A 188 -17.60 3.14 -16.61
CA GLN A 188 -16.83 3.08 -17.86
C GLN A 188 -16.45 4.46 -18.44
N ARG A 189 -15.17 4.58 -18.86
CA ARG A 189 -14.65 5.54 -19.86
C ARG A 189 -13.79 4.91 -20.99
N GLY A 190 -13.60 3.58 -21.05
CA GLY A 190 -12.68 2.90 -22.01
C GLY A 190 -13.26 1.63 -22.66
N ALA A 191 -12.60 1.00 -23.65
CA ALA A 191 -13.14 -0.15 -24.40
C ALA A 191 -12.67 -1.52 -23.87
N VAL A 192 -13.33 -2.60 -24.32
CA VAL A 192 -13.02 -3.99 -23.94
C VAL A 192 -11.70 -4.44 -24.55
N GLY A 193 -10.82 -5.07 -23.76
CA GLY A 193 -9.53 -5.55 -24.23
C GLY A 193 -8.43 -4.48 -24.29
N ASP A 194 -8.71 -3.25 -23.84
CA ASP A 194 -7.71 -2.21 -23.68
C ASP A 194 -6.80 -2.46 -22.47
N VAL A 195 -5.54 -2.07 -22.61
CA VAL A 195 -4.59 -1.98 -21.49
C VAL A 195 -4.89 -0.68 -20.75
N VAL A 196 -5.32 -0.79 -19.51
CA VAL A 196 -5.68 0.38 -18.69
C VAL A 196 -4.56 0.63 -17.68
N THR A 197 -3.93 1.79 -17.81
CA THR A 197 -2.83 2.26 -16.95
C THR A 197 -3.31 3.17 -15.81
N ASP A 198 -4.55 3.64 -15.89
CA ASP A 198 -5.19 4.51 -14.90
C ASP A 198 -6.30 3.75 -14.16
N THR A 199 -6.08 3.47 -12.88
CA THR A 199 -6.98 2.73 -12.01
C THR A 199 -7.71 3.62 -11.01
N SER A 200 -7.68 4.94 -11.19
CA SER A 200 -8.48 5.88 -10.39
C SER A 200 -9.96 5.49 -10.42
N ASN A 201 -10.65 5.68 -9.29
CA ASN A 201 -12.08 5.39 -9.12
C ASN A 201 -12.47 3.94 -9.44
N SER A 202 -11.60 2.99 -9.10
CA SER A 202 -11.91 1.56 -9.21
C SER A 202 -11.93 0.87 -7.85
N VAL A 203 -12.84 -0.08 -7.65
CA VAL A 203 -12.94 -0.88 -6.43
C VAL A 203 -12.30 -2.24 -6.61
N LYS A 204 -11.48 -2.65 -5.63
CA LYS A 204 -10.88 -3.98 -5.61
C LYS A 204 -11.86 -5.00 -5.03
N ILE A 205 -12.36 -5.85 -5.90
CA ILE A 205 -13.11 -7.05 -5.57
C ILE A 205 -12.13 -8.20 -5.30
N VAL A 206 -12.28 -8.84 -4.15
CA VAL A 206 -11.53 -10.06 -3.81
C VAL A 206 -12.52 -11.19 -3.56
N PHE A 207 -12.52 -12.19 -4.42
CA PHE A 207 -13.33 -13.40 -4.23
C PHE A 207 -12.62 -14.31 -3.21
N ARG A 208 -13.12 -14.32 -1.97
CA ARG A 208 -12.59 -15.16 -0.89
C ARG A 208 -13.26 -16.53 -0.87
N ASP A 209 -12.53 -17.54 -0.42
CA ASP A 209 -13.07 -18.87 -0.05
C ASP A 209 -13.85 -19.58 -1.18
N ASN A 210 -13.32 -19.59 -2.42
CA ASN A 210 -13.95 -20.20 -3.60
C ASN A 210 -15.33 -19.62 -3.99
N ARG A 211 -15.73 -18.48 -3.44
CA ARG A 211 -16.98 -17.82 -3.81
C ARG A 211 -16.89 -17.20 -5.20
N THR A 212 -18.02 -17.20 -5.89
CA THR A 212 -18.15 -16.68 -7.25
C THR A 212 -19.00 -15.42 -7.30
N ASP A 213 -19.63 -15.05 -6.19
CA ASP A 213 -20.52 -13.92 -6.04
C ASP A 213 -19.98 -12.92 -5.00
N VAL A 214 -20.19 -11.63 -5.27
CA VAL A 214 -19.82 -10.51 -4.38
C VAL A 214 -20.81 -9.38 -4.57
N SER A 215 -21.16 -8.67 -3.50
CA SER A 215 -21.98 -7.47 -3.59
C SER A 215 -21.09 -6.23 -3.59
N VAL A 216 -21.40 -5.27 -4.45
CA VAL A 216 -20.69 -4.02 -4.63
C VAL A 216 -21.74 -2.92 -4.68
N GLN A 217 -21.69 -1.94 -3.79
CA GLN A 217 -22.54 -0.75 -3.84
C GLN A 217 -21.86 0.33 -4.65
N GLU A 218 -22.61 0.96 -5.55
CA GLU A 218 -22.19 2.16 -6.26
C GLU A 218 -22.69 3.38 -5.49
N GLU A 219 -21.77 4.27 -5.18
CA GLU A 219 -22.03 5.51 -4.48
C GLU A 219 -22.40 6.64 -5.47
N PRO A 220 -23.07 7.70 -5.01
CA PRO A 220 -23.56 8.80 -5.85
C PRO A 220 -22.52 9.48 -6.76
N ASP A 221 -21.26 9.46 -6.34
CA ASP A 221 -20.11 10.07 -7.03
C ASP A 221 -19.45 9.13 -8.07
N GLY A 222 -19.99 7.91 -8.22
CA GLY A 222 -19.43 6.87 -9.09
C GLY A 222 -18.32 6.02 -8.46
N SER A 223 -18.06 6.19 -7.16
CA SER A 223 -17.21 5.30 -6.36
C SER A 223 -17.97 4.03 -5.92
N PHE A 224 -17.30 3.07 -5.29
CA PHE A 224 -17.93 1.80 -4.90
C PHE A 224 -17.46 1.26 -3.54
N THR A 225 -18.37 0.61 -2.81
CA THR A 225 -18.13 -0.14 -1.55
C THR A 225 -18.52 -1.63 -1.72
N SER A 226 -18.02 -2.60 -0.93
CA SER A 226 -18.31 -4.06 -1.14
C SER A 226 -18.86 -4.77 0.10
N PHE A 227 -19.73 -5.78 -0.05
CA PHE A 227 -20.44 -6.48 1.04
C PHE A 227 -20.46 -8.00 0.88
N ASP A 228 -20.61 -8.73 2.00
CA ASP A 228 -20.83 -10.18 2.06
C ASP A 228 -22.21 -10.53 2.67
N ASN A 229 -22.84 -11.62 2.23
CA ASN A 229 -24.23 -12.03 2.46
C ASN A 229 -24.59 -12.46 3.91
N SER A 230 -23.73 -12.21 4.89
CA SER A 230 -24.03 -12.39 6.31
C SER A 230 -24.69 -11.16 6.96
N GLY A 231 -25.11 -10.17 6.17
CA GLY A 231 -25.59 -8.87 6.67
C GLY A 231 -24.52 -8.10 7.45
N THR A 232 -23.26 -8.54 7.34
CA THR A 232 -22.12 -7.92 7.99
C THR A 232 -21.43 -7.02 6.97
N VAL A 233 -21.49 -5.72 7.21
CA VAL A 233 -20.79 -4.72 6.41
C VAL A 233 -19.28 -5.00 6.47
N PHE A 234 -18.70 -5.42 5.36
CA PHE A 234 -17.26 -5.23 5.15
C PHE A 234 -17.08 -3.81 4.65
N SER A 235 -16.80 -2.89 5.57
CA SER A 235 -16.18 -1.64 5.15
C SER A 235 -14.82 -2.01 4.56
N SER A 236 -14.70 -2.10 3.23
CA SER A 236 -13.44 -1.77 2.54
C SER A 236 -13.32 -0.25 2.52
N GLN A 237 -13.32 0.31 3.72
CA GLN A 237 -13.12 1.69 4.08
C GLN A 237 -12.59 1.63 5.51
N THR A 238 -11.51 2.35 5.73
CA THR A 238 -10.85 2.64 7.01
C THR A 238 -11.80 2.56 8.21
N GLY A 239 -11.75 1.44 8.95
CA GLY A 239 -12.58 1.23 10.13
C GLY A 239 -11.94 1.84 11.39
N ARG A 240 -12.48 2.95 11.87
CA ARG A 240 -12.46 3.36 13.29
C ARG A 240 -13.84 3.05 13.88
N ALA A 241 -13.87 2.41 15.04
CA ALA A 241 -15.08 2.02 15.74
C ALA A 241 -15.84 3.20 16.37
N SER A 242 -17.16 3.09 16.41
CA SER A 242 -18.10 3.97 17.08
C SER A 242 -18.14 3.78 18.60
N HIS A 243 -18.22 4.87 19.37
CA HIS A 243 -18.93 4.91 20.65
C HIS A 243 -19.78 6.19 20.69
N GLN A 244 -21.10 6.00 20.75
CA GLN A 244 -22.12 7.03 20.90
C GLN A 244 -22.25 7.45 22.39
N PRO A 245 -22.63 8.71 22.71
CA PRO A 245 -22.87 9.16 24.09
C PRO A 245 -24.31 8.86 24.58
N PRO A 246 -24.57 8.81 25.90
CA PRO A 246 -25.89 8.45 26.43
C PRO A 246 -26.84 9.65 26.56
N PRO A 247 -28.17 9.47 26.41
CA PRO A 247 -29.18 10.45 26.84
C PRO A 247 -29.57 10.27 28.32
N ALA A 248 -30.10 11.34 28.93
CA ALA A 248 -30.43 11.45 30.35
C ALA A 248 -31.95 11.45 30.65
N PHE A 249 -32.30 11.02 31.89
CA PHE A 249 -33.59 11.08 32.65
C PHE A 249 -34.78 10.23 32.15
N SER A 250 -35.74 9.71 32.93
CA SER A 250 -36.03 9.45 34.37
C SER A 250 -37.44 8.79 34.44
N THR A 251 -37.74 7.86 35.38
CA THR A 251 -39.02 7.75 36.16
C THR A 251 -39.00 6.51 37.12
N GLY A 252 -39.39 6.70 38.40
CA GLY A 252 -39.30 5.75 39.55
C GLY A 252 -40.46 4.72 39.69
N PRO A 253 -40.85 4.21 40.91
CA PRO A 253 -40.50 4.61 42.30
C PRO A 253 -40.26 3.48 43.37
N ARG A 254 -39.95 3.93 44.63
CA ARG A 254 -40.14 3.33 45.99
C ARG A 254 -39.05 2.37 46.53
N ALA A 255 -38.53 2.41 47.78
CA ALA A 255 -38.91 3.09 49.03
C ALA A 255 -37.74 3.13 50.08
N ALA A 256 -37.79 4.12 51.00
CA ALA A 256 -37.23 4.21 52.39
C ALA A 256 -35.68 4.23 52.57
N SER A 257 -35.02 5.07 53.39
CA SER A 257 -35.42 5.90 54.55
C SER A 257 -34.35 6.96 54.94
N SER A 258 -34.83 8.03 55.61
CA SER A 258 -34.19 8.98 56.57
C SER A 258 -33.17 10.06 56.08
N GLY A 259 -33.59 11.34 56.19
CA GLY A 259 -32.87 12.60 55.85
C GLY A 259 -31.87 13.14 56.90
N PRO A 260 -31.64 14.47 57.11
CA PRO A 260 -32.35 15.68 56.59
C PRO A 260 -31.51 16.90 56.08
N SER A 261 -32.15 17.69 55.18
CA SER A 261 -32.28 19.18 55.07
C SER A 261 -31.16 20.16 54.62
N PRO A 262 -31.53 21.31 53.96
CA PRO A 262 -30.79 21.98 52.85
C PRO A 262 -30.46 23.49 53.07
N PRO A 263 -29.88 24.19 52.06
CA PRO A 263 -30.46 25.47 51.58
C PRO A 263 -30.29 25.71 50.04
N PRO A 264 -30.60 26.92 49.49
CA PRO A 264 -31.85 27.41 48.86
C PRO A 264 -31.83 27.44 47.30
N PRO A 265 -32.93 27.81 46.59
CA PRO A 265 -33.01 27.73 45.13
C PRO A 265 -32.49 29.00 44.39
N PRO A 266 -32.05 28.89 43.12
CA PRO A 266 -31.67 30.02 42.26
C PRO A 266 -32.89 30.70 41.57
N PRO A 267 -32.74 31.94 41.05
CA PRO A 267 -33.82 32.81 40.57
C PRO A 267 -34.40 32.43 39.18
N PRO A 268 -35.57 32.97 38.79
CA PRO A 268 -36.28 32.58 37.56
C PRO A 268 -35.72 33.26 36.28
N PRO A 269 -36.01 32.71 35.08
CA PRO A 269 -35.43 33.19 33.81
C PRO A 269 -36.20 34.39 33.22
N PRO A 270 -35.57 35.20 32.34
CA PRO A 270 -36.25 36.24 31.58
C PRO A 270 -36.92 35.69 30.29
N PRO A 271 -37.89 36.43 29.70
CA PRO A 271 -38.88 35.88 28.77
C PRO A 271 -38.49 35.95 27.28
N GLN A 272 -39.10 35.04 26.50
CA GLN A 272 -39.03 34.91 25.05
C GLN A 272 -39.41 36.19 24.29
N GLY A 273 -38.68 36.46 23.20
CA GLY A 273 -39.12 37.37 22.14
C GLY A 273 -38.07 37.59 21.04
N ALA A 274 -38.52 37.35 19.79
CA ALA A 274 -37.95 37.72 18.49
C ALA A 274 -36.88 36.80 17.84
N ALA A 275 -37.31 36.07 16.81
CA ALA A 275 -36.52 35.82 15.59
C ALA A 275 -36.62 37.07 14.69
N PRO A 276 -35.65 37.39 13.80
CA PRO A 276 -35.46 36.61 12.57
C PRO A 276 -34.00 36.47 12.02
N ASP A 277 -33.87 35.44 11.17
CA ASP A 277 -33.05 35.25 9.95
C ASP A 277 -31.50 35.20 9.96
N ASP A 278 -31.02 34.34 9.05
CA ASP A 278 -29.66 34.02 8.58
C ASP A 278 -28.83 33.01 9.41
N GLU A 279 -29.08 31.71 9.19
CA GLU A 279 -28.09 30.64 9.41
C GLU A 279 -27.58 30.16 8.04
N ASP A 280 -26.29 30.36 7.81
CA ASP A 280 -25.52 29.82 6.69
C ASP A 280 -25.73 28.29 6.59
N GLU A 281 -26.07 27.82 5.39
CA GLU A 281 -26.12 26.39 5.07
C GLU A 281 -24.68 25.85 4.96
N ASP A 282 -24.26 25.07 5.95
CA ASP A 282 -23.01 24.30 5.92
C ASP A 282 -23.02 23.32 4.71
N GLU A 283 -22.15 23.58 3.72
CA GLU A 283 -21.83 22.63 2.65
C GLU A 283 -21.23 21.34 3.24
N PRO A 284 -21.53 20.15 2.71
CA PRO A 284 -20.88 18.92 3.15
C PRO A 284 -19.41 18.92 2.72
N GLU A 285 -18.50 19.15 3.67
CA GLU A 285 -17.06 19.02 3.49
C GLU A 285 -16.72 17.63 2.92
N GLN A 286 -16.13 17.61 1.73
CA GLN A 286 -15.61 16.41 1.09
C GLN A 286 -14.60 15.76 2.04
N GLU A 287 -14.82 14.51 2.46
CA GLU A 287 -13.84 13.78 3.27
C GLU A 287 -12.62 13.45 2.38
N GLU A 288 -11.63 14.35 2.35
CA GLU A 288 -10.33 14.11 1.73
C GLU A 288 -9.70 12.82 2.29
N ASP A 289 -9.08 12.00 1.42
CA ASP A 289 -8.35 10.81 1.86
C ASP A 289 -7.32 11.23 2.91
N PRO A 290 -7.40 10.69 4.14
CA PRO A 290 -6.59 11.17 5.23
C PRO A 290 -5.09 10.96 5.01
N TYR A 291 -4.68 10.13 4.05
CA TYR A 291 -3.28 9.83 3.75
C TYR A 291 -2.77 10.48 2.46
N ASP A 292 -3.61 11.24 1.72
CA ASP A 292 -3.18 11.93 0.50
C ASP A 292 -2.03 12.90 0.74
N VAL A 293 -1.98 13.49 1.93
CA VAL A 293 -0.88 14.37 2.36
C VAL A 293 0.50 13.69 2.26
N LEU A 294 0.57 12.34 2.33
CA LEU A 294 1.82 11.58 2.21
C LEU A 294 2.45 11.70 0.81
N ARG A 295 1.65 11.96 -0.25
CA ARG A 295 2.16 12.19 -1.62
C ARG A 295 3.07 13.42 -1.70
N GLY A 296 2.91 14.38 -0.79
CA GLY A 296 3.74 15.60 -0.78
C GLY A 296 5.17 15.41 -0.28
N PHE A 297 5.55 14.25 0.29
CA PHE A 297 6.80 14.13 1.05
C PHE A 297 7.62 12.89 0.71
N ASP A 298 8.94 13.02 0.70
CA ASP A 298 9.85 11.87 0.67
C ASP A 298 9.94 11.25 2.07
N ILE A 299 9.53 9.99 2.20
CA ILE A 299 9.45 9.31 3.51
C ILE A 299 10.68 8.44 3.76
N VAL A 300 11.37 8.72 4.88
CA VAL A 300 12.57 8.00 5.30
C VAL A 300 12.41 7.42 6.70
N PHE A 301 12.54 6.11 6.82
CA PHE A 301 12.62 5.43 8.11
C PHE A 301 14.07 5.31 8.57
N VAL A 302 14.35 5.74 9.81
CA VAL A 302 15.63 5.54 10.49
C VAL A 302 15.42 4.59 11.66
N ILE A 303 15.92 3.37 11.52
CA ILE A 303 15.66 2.27 12.44
C ILE A 303 16.87 2.01 13.33
N ASP A 304 16.62 2.01 14.63
CA ASP A 304 17.58 1.55 15.61
C ASP A 304 17.81 0.05 15.50
N ASP A 305 19.02 -0.35 15.14
CA ASP A 305 19.52 -1.72 15.18
C ASP A 305 20.64 -1.88 16.21
N SER A 306 20.65 -1.06 17.27
CA SER A 306 21.60 -1.18 18.36
C SER A 306 21.34 -2.44 19.21
N ALA A 307 22.30 -2.81 20.06
CA ALA A 307 22.19 -4.02 20.88
C ALA A 307 21.00 -4.00 21.87
N SER A 308 20.50 -2.83 22.28
CA SER A 308 19.34 -2.72 23.18
C SER A 308 18.05 -3.20 22.52
N MET A 309 17.93 -3.06 21.20
CA MET A 309 16.74 -3.42 20.44
C MET A 309 16.43 -4.93 20.43
N LYS A 310 17.38 -5.78 20.85
CA LYS A 310 17.21 -7.24 20.83
C LYS A 310 15.94 -7.69 21.55
N GLY A 311 15.21 -8.59 20.92
CA GLY A 311 14.05 -9.26 21.52
C GLY A 311 12.72 -8.59 21.22
N ARG A 312 12.16 -7.83 22.16
CA ARG A 312 10.81 -7.27 22.02
C ARG A 312 10.80 -6.05 21.09
N SER A 313 11.64 -5.05 21.37
CA SER A 313 11.71 -3.79 20.61
C SER A 313 11.88 -4.06 19.11
N TRP A 314 12.81 -4.95 18.73
CA TRP A 314 13.04 -5.32 17.33
C TRP A 314 11.82 -5.94 16.63
N ARG A 315 11.08 -6.82 17.32
CA ARG A 315 9.86 -7.44 16.75
C ARG A 315 8.75 -6.41 16.57
N GLU A 316 8.57 -5.55 17.57
CA GLU A 316 7.58 -4.47 17.54
C GLU A 316 7.86 -3.49 16.38
N THR A 317 9.12 -3.06 16.22
CA THR A 317 9.54 -2.24 15.08
C THR A 317 9.28 -2.92 13.74
N ARG A 318 9.57 -4.22 13.61
CA ARG A 318 9.30 -4.98 12.38
C ARG A 318 7.80 -4.99 12.04
N ASP A 319 6.95 -5.26 13.03
CA ASP A 319 5.50 -5.37 12.84
C ASP A 319 4.86 -4.01 12.48
N VAL A 320 5.38 -2.94 13.07
CA VAL A 320 4.95 -1.56 12.80
C VAL A 320 5.36 -1.12 11.39
N LEU A 321 6.62 -1.32 11.00
CA LEU A 321 7.09 -0.97 9.67
C LEU A 321 6.35 -1.74 8.59
N ARG A 322 6.09 -3.02 8.81
CA ARG A 322 5.29 -3.83 7.88
C ARG A 322 3.96 -3.18 7.50
N ALA A 323 3.24 -2.68 8.51
CA ALA A 323 1.92 -2.11 8.31
C ALA A 323 1.96 -0.64 7.85
N ILE A 324 3.00 0.12 8.20
CA ILE A 324 3.16 1.49 7.70
C ILE A 324 3.66 1.49 6.26
N THR A 325 4.63 0.64 5.91
CA THR A 325 5.17 0.59 4.55
C THR A 325 4.08 0.24 3.55
N ASP A 326 3.20 -0.72 3.83
CA ASP A 326 2.04 -1.02 2.97
C ASP A 326 1.21 0.23 2.65
N ILE A 327 0.97 1.07 3.66
CA ILE A 327 0.22 2.31 3.50
C ILE A 327 1.06 3.37 2.78
N CYS A 328 2.27 3.69 3.25
CA CYS A 328 3.12 4.69 2.62
C CYS A 328 3.46 4.38 1.16
N THR A 329 3.61 3.12 0.77
CA THR A 329 3.91 2.75 -0.62
C THR A 329 2.74 2.91 -1.59
N ASN A 330 1.51 3.08 -1.07
CA ASN A 330 0.34 3.43 -1.89
C ASN A 330 0.26 4.93 -2.17
N TYR A 331 0.99 5.76 -1.42
CA TYR A 331 0.97 7.22 -1.52
C TYR A 331 2.35 7.84 -1.81
N ASP A 332 3.42 7.07 -1.84
CA ASP A 332 4.76 7.52 -2.21
C ASP A 332 5.19 6.84 -3.52
N ASP A 333 5.15 7.58 -4.64
CA ASP A 333 5.34 7.03 -5.99
C ASP A 333 6.68 6.32 -6.18
N ASP A 334 7.73 6.79 -5.48
CA ASP A 334 9.04 6.19 -5.52
C ASP A 334 9.36 5.23 -4.36
N GLY A 335 8.44 5.11 -3.41
CA GLY A 335 8.53 4.25 -2.23
C GLY A 335 9.39 4.85 -1.12
N VAL A 336 9.45 4.16 0.02
CA VAL A 336 10.12 4.69 1.22
C VAL A 336 11.58 4.28 1.29
N ASP A 337 12.42 5.11 1.91
CA ASP A 337 13.81 4.72 2.20
C ASP A 337 13.96 4.22 3.63
N ILE A 338 14.72 3.14 3.82
CA ILE A 338 14.96 2.53 5.14
C ILE A 338 16.45 2.53 5.45
N TYR A 339 16.84 3.26 6.50
CA TYR A 339 18.20 3.30 7.02
C TYR A 339 18.26 2.69 8.41
N PHE A 340 19.26 1.85 8.66
CA PHE A 340 19.58 1.41 10.02
C PHE A 340 20.70 2.26 10.63
N LEU A 341 20.76 2.38 11.97
CA LEU A 341 21.83 3.14 12.63
C LEU A 341 23.21 2.56 12.37
N ASN A 342 23.36 1.24 12.47
CA ASN A 342 24.62 0.52 12.37
C ASN A 342 24.76 -0.23 11.04
N HIS A 343 23.73 -0.97 10.62
CA HIS A 343 23.73 -1.70 9.35
C HIS A 343 23.79 -0.76 8.15
N ARG A 344 24.49 -1.20 7.10
CA ARG A 344 24.64 -0.48 5.83
C ARG A 344 24.36 -1.46 4.70
N SER A 345 23.44 -1.09 3.80
CA SER A 345 23.29 -1.78 2.53
C SER A 345 24.49 -1.49 1.61
N GLU A 346 24.63 -2.27 0.54
CA GLU A 346 25.61 -2.01 -0.52
C GLU A 346 25.12 -0.98 -1.55
N GLN A 347 23.87 -0.50 -1.42
CA GLN A 347 23.32 0.50 -2.33
C GLN A 347 24.09 1.83 -2.19
N LEU A 348 24.52 2.34 -3.34
CA LEU A 348 25.22 3.61 -3.45
C LEU A 348 24.26 4.79 -3.22
N ALA A 349 24.83 5.93 -2.86
CA ALA A 349 24.06 7.17 -2.70
C ALA A 349 23.47 7.60 -4.05
N ASP A 350 22.22 8.06 -4.04
CA ASP A 350 21.59 8.76 -5.14
C ASP A 350 21.55 10.26 -4.81
N GLN A 351 22.64 10.94 -5.15
CA GLN A 351 22.80 12.36 -4.87
C GLN A 351 21.78 13.24 -5.60
N ARG A 352 21.21 12.77 -6.72
CA ARG A 352 20.24 13.53 -7.50
C ARG A 352 18.91 13.63 -6.78
N ASN A 353 18.54 12.59 -6.05
CA ASN A 353 17.31 12.52 -5.26
C ASN A 353 17.58 12.70 -3.75
N GLY A 354 18.77 13.21 -3.37
CA GLY A 354 19.08 13.50 -1.96
C GLY A 354 19.25 12.25 -1.07
N ARG A 355 19.39 11.06 -1.65
CA ARG A 355 19.45 9.78 -0.91
C ARG A 355 20.89 9.41 -0.56
N SER A 356 21.15 9.18 0.72
CA SER A 356 22.47 8.81 1.23
C SER A 356 22.78 7.33 1.01
N SER A 357 24.07 6.98 0.97
CA SER A 357 24.50 5.60 0.81
C SER A 357 24.19 4.73 2.04
N GLY A 358 24.10 3.43 1.83
CA GLY A 358 23.97 2.45 2.91
C GLY A 358 22.59 2.42 3.56
N GLY A 359 21.56 2.93 2.87
CA GLY A 359 20.14 2.68 3.14
C GLY A 359 19.55 1.74 2.09
N TYR A 360 18.40 1.16 2.38
CA TYR A 360 17.59 0.46 1.38
C TYR A 360 16.64 1.49 0.77
N LEU A 361 16.86 1.83 -0.49
CA LEU A 361 16.18 2.93 -1.17
C LEU A 361 14.97 2.44 -1.96
N CYS A 362 13.94 3.28 -2.09
CA CYS A 362 12.77 3.03 -2.93
C CYS A 362 12.04 1.71 -2.62
N VAL A 363 11.87 1.39 -1.33
CA VAL A 363 11.19 0.17 -0.88
C VAL A 363 9.69 0.33 -1.11
N ARG A 364 9.12 -0.52 -1.98
CA ARG A 364 7.72 -0.43 -2.45
C ARG A 364 6.82 -1.58 -2.03
N LYS A 365 7.38 -2.62 -1.40
CA LYS A 365 6.65 -3.85 -1.08
C LYS A 365 6.93 -4.31 0.34
N GLN A 366 5.90 -4.84 0.98
CA GLN A 366 5.99 -5.39 2.33
C GLN A 366 7.01 -6.54 2.43
N GLU A 367 7.13 -7.38 1.39
CA GLU A 367 8.09 -8.50 1.38
C GLU A 367 9.55 -8.03 1.40
N GLN A 368 9.84 -6.87 0.81
CA GLN A 368 11.17 -6.28 0.85
C GLN A 368 11.54 -5.87 2.27
N VAL A 369 10.60 -5.28 3.03
CA VAL A 369 10.79 -4.94 4.44
C VAL A 369 11.12 -6.19 5.26
N PHE A 370 10.38 -7.28 5.05
CA PHE A 370 10.68 -8.55 5.74
C PHE A 370 12.08 -9.06 5.42
N HIS A 371 12.46 -9.11 4.14
CA HIS A 371 13.78 -9.55 3.73
C HIS A 371 14.90 -8.68 4.34
N ILE A 372 14.70 -7.37 4.37
CA ILE A 372 15.62 -6.42 5.02
C ILE A 372 15.76 -6.76 6.51
N PHE A 373 14.67 -6.96 7.24
CA PHE A 373 14.71 -7.26 8.68
C PHE A 373 15.28 -8.65 9.00
N ASP A 374 15.13 -9.62 8.10
CA ASP A 374 15.69 -10.96 8.28
C ASP A 374 17.22 -10.98 8.08
N THR A 375 17.76 -10.00 7.34
CA THR A 375 19.21 -9.86 7.09
C THR A 375 19.93 -8.99 8.13
N VAL A 376 19.19 -8.19 8.91
CA VAL A 376 19.75 -7.26 9.90
C VAL A 376 19.56 -7.82 11.30
N GLN A 377 20.63 -7.81 12.09
CA GLN A 377 20.59 -8.21 13.50
C GLN A 377 20.98 -7.04 14.41
N PRO A 378 20.26 -6.81 15.51
CA PRO A 378 20.60 -5.72 16.42
C PRO A 378 21.96 -5.91 17.10
N LYS A 379 22.85 -4.93 16.96
CA LYS A 379 24.24 -4.96 17.44
C LYS A 379 24.81 -3.55 17.58
N TRP A 380 25.88 -3.41 18.37
CA TRP A 380 26.61 -2.16 18.59
C TRP A 380 25.81 -1.09 19.35
N ALA A 381 26.32 0.15 19.32
CA ALA A 381 25.77 1.31 20.02
C ALA A 381 24.62 1.97 19.22
N THR A 382 24.13 3.10 19.71
CA THR A 382 23.02 3.87 19.12
C THR A 382 23.54 5.19 18.53
N PRO A 383 24.29 5.20 17.40
CA PRO A 383 24.89 6.41 16.82
C PRO A 383 23.86 7.21 15.99
N LEU A 384 22.82 7.69 16.66
CA LEU A 384 21.66 8.33 16.03
C LEU A 384 22.03 9.67 15.39
N GLY A 385 22.80 10.51 16.08
CA GLY A 385 23.18 11.83 15.58
C GLY A 385 23.97 11.73 14.28
N ARG A 386 25.00 10.88 14.28
CA ARG A 386 25.83 10.60 13.09
C ARG A 386 25.00 10.06 11.92
N ARG A 387 24.02 9.19 12.18
CA ARG A 387 23.20 8.64 11.11
C ARG A 387 22.27 9.69 10.51
N LEU A 388 21.62 10.50 11.34
CA LEU A 388 20.82 11.63 10.87
C LEU A 388 21.65 12.62 10.05
N ARG A 389 22.85 12.97 10.53
CA ARG A 389 23.78 13.84 9.79
C ARG A 389 24.08 13.31 8.39
N ASN A 390 24.33 12.01 8.26
CA ASN A 390 24.65 11.39 6.98
C ASN A 390 23.51 11.45 5.96
N ILE A 391 22.26 11.40 6.41
CA ILE A 391 21.07 11.50 5.56
C ILE A 391 20.82 12.98 5.21
N LEU A 392 20.71 13.82 6.24
CA LEU A 392 20.41 15.24 6.11
C LEU A 392 21.44 15.99 5.25
N GLN A 393 22.73 15.66 5.35
CA GLN A 393 23.74 16.34 4.54
C GLN A 393 23.61 16.09 3.03
N VAL A 394 23.17 14.91 2.63
CA VAL A 394 23.02 14.57 1.21
C VAL A 394 21.77 15.27 0.67
N TYR A 395 20.68 15.22 1.42
CA TYR A 395 19.45 15.93 1.08
C TYR A 395 19.65 17.45 1.02
N LEU A 396 20.24 18.08 2.03
CA LEU A 396 20.48 19.53 2.04
C LEU A 396 21.42 19.99 0.92
N LYS A 397 22.37 19.14 0.50
CA LYS A 397 23.22 19.43 -0.64
C LYS A 397 22.42 19.41 -1.95
N MET A 398 21.58 18.38 -2.14
CA MET A 398 20.69 18.27 -3.29
C MET A 398 19.71 19.46 -3.33
N TYR A 399 19.07 19.79 -2.20
CA TYR A 399 18.18 20.93 -2.06
C TYR A 399 18.85 22.24 -2.52
N HIS A 400 20.04 22.55 -1.98
CA HIS A 400 20.79 23.76 -2.36
C HIS A 400 21.18 23.80 -3.85
N GLU A 401 21.47 22.64 -4.44
CA GLU A 401 21.76 22.56 -5.88
C GLU A 401 20.51 22.78 -6.75
N ASN A 402 19.35 22.30 -6.31
CA ASN A 402 18.08 22.48 -6.99
C ASN A 402 17.58 23.92 -6.89
N GLU A 403 17.67 24.54 -5.71
CA GLU A 403 17.36 25.96 -5.48
C GLU A 403 18.16 26.86 -6.44
N ARG A 404 19.46 26.62 -6.59
CA ARG A 404 20.32 27.35 -7.52
C ARG A 404 19.93 27.18 -8.99
N ARG A 405 19.22 26.10 -9.32
CA ARG A 405 18.73 25.80 -10.66
C ARG A 405 17.27 26.22 -10.85
N GLY A 406 16.61 26.75 -9.82
CA GLY A 406 15.18 27.06 -9.84
C GLY A 406 14.31 25.81 -10.01
N MET A 407 14.71 24.69 -9.40
CA MET A 407 13.94 23.45 -9.39
C MET A 407 13.43 23.18 -7.98
N ASP A 408 12.20 22.71 -7.88
CA ASP A 408 11.60 22.34 -6.60
C ASP A 408 12.21 21.05 -6.06
N SER A 409 12.24 20.92 -4.74
CA SER A 409 12.68 19.71 -4.04
C SER A 409 11.58 19.26 -3.10
N ARG A 410 11.18 17.99 -3.20
CA ARG A 410 10.13 17.42 -2.35
C ARG A 410 10.56 17.47 -0.88
N PRO A 411 9.70 17.95 0.04
CA PRO A 411 10.01 17.97 1.47
C PRO A 411 10.32 16.58 2.04
N LEU A 412 11.23 16.52 3.01
CA LEU A 412 11.73 15.29 3.61
C LEU A 412 11.08 15.01 4.96
N SER A 413 10.58 13.79 5.15
CA SER A 413 10.04 13.32 6.42
C SER A 413 10.81 12.13 6.95
N ILE A 414 11.53 12.33 8.05
CA ILE A 414 12.33 11.31 8.71
C ILE A 414 11.55 10.75 9.91
N ILE A 415 11.24 9.47 9.88
CA ILE A 415 10.59 8.73 10.97
C ILE A 415 11.65 7.86 11.66
N VAL A 416 12.06 8.25 12.86
CA VAL A 416 13.03 7.54 13.68
C VAL A 416 12.31 6.56 14.61
N ILE A 417 12.69 5.28 14.61
CA ILE A 417 12.17 4.27 15.55
C ILE A 417 13.33 3.76 16.42
N THR A 418 13.27 3.98 17.73
CA THR A 418 14.35 3.63 18.68
C THR A 418 13.83 3.21 20.06
N ASP A 419 14.59 2.38 20.78
CA ASP A 419 14.28 2.00 22.17
C ASP A 419 15.20 2.63 23.22
N GLY A 420 16.13 3.50 22.81
CA GLY A 420 17.31 3.80 23.59
C GLY A 420 17.72 5.26 23.61
N ARG A 421 18.68 5.53 24.49
CA ARG A 421 19.40 6.80 24.56
C ARG A 421 20.50 6.81 23.49
N PRO A 422 20.59 7.84 22.65
CA PRO A 422 21.68 8.00 21.70
C PRO A 422 23.06 7.94 22.39
N SER A 423 24.02 7.32 21.69
CA SER A 423 25.43 7.24 22.13
C SER A 423 26.26 8.45 21.70
N ASP A 424 25.69 9.33 20.90
CA ASP A 424 26.28 10.56 20.36
C ASP A 424 25.32 11.75 20.51
N SER A 425 25.79 12.94 20.15
CA SER A 425 24.98 14.16 20.21
C SER A 425 24.01 14.20 19.04
N VAL A 426 22.71 14.11 19.33
CA VAL A 426 21.64 14.25 18.33
C VAL A 426 21.27 15.71 18.18
N GLU A 427 21.29 16.44 19.30
CA GLU A 427 20.96 17.84 19.41
C GLU A 427 21.81 18.70 18.48
N ASP A 428 23.13 18.49 18.46
CA ASP A 428 24.05 19.30 17.66
C ASP A 428 23.82 19.10 16.15
N GLU A 429 23.49 17.87 15.72
CA GLU A 429 23.26 17.55 14.31
C GLU A 429 21.91 18.08 13.80
N ILE A 430 20.87 18.04 14.64
CA ILE A 430 19.57 18.64 14.32
C ILE A 430 19.69 20.16 14.27
N VAL A 431 20.38 20.78 15.25
CA VAL A 431 20.62 22.24 15.27
C VAL A 431 21.44 22.67 14.05
N TRP A 432 22.42 21.87 13.64
CA TRP A 432 23.16 22.12 12.41
C TRP A 432 22.26 22.12 11.18
N ALA A 433 21.38 21.12 11.03
CA ALA A 433 20.48 21.01 9.89
C ALA A 433 19.45 22.17 9.88
N ALA A 434 18.87 22.49 11.03
CA ALA A 434 17.93 23.60 11.19
C ALA A 434 18.56 24.95 10.80
N ARG A 435 19.81 25.19 11.22
CA ARG A 435 20.56 26.40 10.81
C ARG A 435 20.85 26.41 9.32
N LYS A 436 21.18 25.25 8.72
CA LYS A 436 21.42 25.18 7.28
C LYS A 436 20.17 25.46 6.46
N LEU A 437 19.02 24.98 6.90
CA LEU A 437 17.74 25.31 6.27
C LEU A 437 17.39 26.80 6.40
N ASN A 438 17.70 27.45 7.53
CA ASN A 438 17.60 28.91 7.67
C ASN A 438 18.54 29.65 6.71
N ASP A 439 19.80 29.22 6.61
CA ASP A 439 20.79 29.82 5.69
C ASP A 439 20.34 29.76 4.23
N LEU A 440 19.52 28.75 3.89
CA LEU A 440 19.01 28.47 2.55
C LEU A 440 17.63 29.10 2.29
N ASP A 441 17.06 29.81 3.27
CA ASP A 441 15.69 30.36 3.22
C ASP A 441 14.64 29.30 2.85
N ALA A 442 14.87 28.04 3.28
CA ALA A 442 14.03 26.92 2.91
C ALA A 442 12.66 27.00 3.61
N PRO A 443 11.55 26.56 2.96
CA PRO A 443 10.23 26.50 3.56
C PRO A 443 10.23 25.81 4.92
N THR A 444 9.42 26.26 5.88
CA THR A 444 9.34 25.76 7.27
C THR A 444 9.11 24.24 7.34
N ASN A 445 8.37 23.71 6.38
CA ASN A 445 8.04 22.28 6.25
C ASN A 445 9.05 21.42 5.47
N GLN A 446 10.15 22.00 4.94
CA GLN A 446 11.08 21.28 4.05
C GLN A 446 11.70 20.02 4.67
N VAL A 447 11.88 19.99 5.99
CA VAL A 447 12.39 18.83 6.72
C VAL A 447 11.60 18.66 8.02
N GLY A 448 11.08 17.46 8.23
CA GLY A 448 10.48 17.01 9.48
C GLY A 448 11.15 15.76 10.03
N ILE A 449 11.39 15.71 11.35
CA ILE A 449 11.94 14.54 12.04
C ILE A 449 10.96 14.13 13.15
N GLN A 450 10.52 12.88 13.14
CA GLN A 450 9.60 12.31 14.13
C GLN A 450 10.27 11.17 14.89
N PHE A 451 10.12 11.15 16.20
CA PHE A 451 10.69 10.09 17.05
C PHE A 451 9.58 9.20 17.59
N PHE A 452 9.64 7.91 17.25
CA PHE A 452 8.81 6.86 17.79
C PHE A 452 9.63 5.96 18.70
N GLN A 453 9.14 5.80 19.92
CA GLN A 453 9.77 4.96 20.91
C GLN A 453 9.15 3.56 20.91
N VAL A 454 9.99 2.53 20.99
CA VAL A 454 9.59 1.15 21.28
C VAL A 454 10.24 0.66 22.57
N GLY A 455 9.70 -0.38 23.21
CA GLY A 455 10.32 -0.97 24.40
C GLY A 455 10.01 -0.24 25.73
N ASN A 456 10.99 -0.15 26.64
CA ASN A 456 10.79 0.29 28.03
C ASN A 456 10.83 1.84 28.15
N PRO A 457 10.18 2.49 29.15
CA PRO A 457 9.98 3.94 29.17
C PRO A 457 11.26 4.76 29.46
N GLY A 458 12.41 4.13 29.73
CA GLY A 458 13.67 4.83 29.99
C GLY A 458 14.16 5.71 28.83
N ALA A 459 13.80 5.39 27.59
CA ALA A 459 14.14 6.23 26.43
C ALA A 459 13.28 7.50 26.30
N LYS A 460 12.09 7.55 26.92
CA LYS A 460 11.19 8.71 26.89
C LYS A 460 11.88 9.93 27.50
N ALA A 461 12.45 9.75 28.68
CA ALA A 461 13.22 10.77 29.37
C ALA A 461 14.45 11.27 28.57
N SER A 462 15.03 10.42 27.73
CA SER A 462 16.17 10.81 26.90
C SER A 462 15.75 11.65 25.70
N LEU A 463 14.66 11.30 25.02
CA LEU A 463 14.13 12.06 23.89
C LEU A 463 13.55 13.42 24.34
N ASP A 464 12.85 13.45 25.48
CA ASP A 464 12.36 14.70 26.08
C ASP A 464 13.52 15.66 26.41
N ALA A 465 14.65 15.12 26.90
CA ALA A 465 15.84 15.90 27.19
C ALA A 465 16.52 16.44 25.92
N ILE A 466 16.56 15.65 24.84
CA ILE A 466 17.06 16.07 23.52
C ILE A 466 16.18 17.21 22.98
N TYR A 467 14.86 17.04 22.99
CA TYR A 467 13.91 18.06 22.53
C TYR A 467 14.06 19.37 23.31
N LYS A 468 14.07 19.29 24.65
CA LYS A 468 14.25 20.48 25.51
C LYS A 468 15.52 21.26 25.16
N LYS A 469 16.65 20.57 24.98
CA LYS A 469 17.92 21.20 24.60
C LYS A 469 17.85 21.87 23.23
N ILE A 470 17.11 21.31 22.27
CA ILE A 470 16.98 21.88 20.93
C ILE A 470 16.09 23.13 20.95
N VAL A 471 14.98 23.09 21.69
CA VAL A 471 14.12 24.26 21.95
C VAL A 471 14.93 25.40 22.57
N GLU A 472 15.81 25.10 23.54
CA GLU A 472 16.70 26.09 24.15
C GLU A 472 17.66 26.77 23.16
N LYS A 473 17.97 26.15 22.01
CA LYS A 473 18.85 26.72 20.97
C LYS A 473 18.15 27.73 20.08
N LYS A 474 16.82 27.89 20.16
CA LYS A 474 16.02 28.86 19.39
C LYS A 474 16.29 28.80 17.87
N VAL A 475 16.42 27.59 17.34
CA VAL A 475 16.47 27.35 15.89
C VAL A 475 15.05 27.08 15.38
N ARG A 476 14.85 27.10 14.05
CA ARG A 476 13.57 26.68 13.45
C ARG A 476 13.22 25.26 13.92
N ASP A 477 11.94 25.02 14.13
CA ASP A 477 11.49 23.69 14.53
C ASP A 477 11.49 22.77 13.31
N ILE A 478 12.20 21.65 13.44
CA ILE A 478 12.20 20.56 12.46
C ILE A 478 11.91 19.22 13.13
N ILE A 479 11.58 19.22 14.43
CA ILE A 479 11.26 18.02 15.20
C ILE A 479 9.79 18.03 15.56
N ASP A 480 9.07 17.03 15.09
CA ASP A 480 7.74 16.76 15.59
C ASP A 480 7.80 15.59 16.58
N THR A 481 7.93 15.94 17.86
CA THR A 481 8.05 14.94 18.92
C THR A 481 6.65 14.55 19.39
N VAL A 482 5.96 13.72 18.61
CA VAL A 482 4.81 13.00 19.17
C VAL A 482 5.35 11.79 19.91
N THR A 483 5.50 11.93 21.23
CA THR A 483 5.72 10.76 22.07
C THR A 483 4.48 9.87 21.97
N TRP A 484 4.62 8.73 21.30
CA TRP A 484 3.52 7.79 21.17
C TRP A 484 3.16 7.21 22.54
N ASP A 485 2.01 7.66 23.06
CA ASP A 485 1.47 7.26 24.36
C ASP A 485 0.21 6.37 24.21
N ALA A 486 0.10 5.55 23.15
CA ALA A 486 -1.03 4.63 23.11
C ALA A 486 -0.85 3.48 24.10
N LYS A 487 -1.89 3.34 24.92
CA LYS A 487 -2.05 2.28 25.89
C LYS A 487 -2.93 1.21 25.28
N ASP A 488 -2.38 0.01 25.08
CA ASP A 488 -3.21 -1.20 24.99
C ASP A 488 -3.34 -1.76 26.42
N GLY A 489 -4.42 -1.39 27.09
CA GLY A 489 -4.59 -1.63 28.53
C GLY A 489 -3.57 -0.89 29.40
N LYS A 490 -2.70 -1.64 30.12
CA LYS A 490 -1.67 -1.08 31.04
C LYS A 490 -0.28 -0.92 30.39
N ARG A 491 -0.11 -1.13 29.07
CA ARG A 491 1.21 -1.16 28.41
C ARG A 491 1.29 -0.18 27.24
N HIS A 492 2.45 0.47 27.09
CA HIS A 492 2.82 1.26 25.91
C HIS A 492 3.28 0.31 24.81
N VAL A 493 2.61 0.31 23.66
CA VAL A 493 2.95 -0.49 22.47
C VAL A 493 2.84 0.42 21.26
N LEU A 494 3.88 0.46 20.42
CA LEU A 494 3.88 1.13 19.13
C LEU A 494 2.93 0.39 18.18
N THR A 495 1.94 1.10 17.64
CA THR A 495 1.01 0.53 16.65
C THR A 495 1.09 1.30 15.34
N SER A 496 0.86 0.61 14.23
CA SER A 496 0.91 1.21 12.89
C SER A 496 -0.12 2.32 12.69
N ALA A 497 -1.36 2.11 13.14
CA ALA A 497 -2.41 3.13 13.14
C ALA A 497 -1.99 4.38 13.92
N GLY A 498 -1.20 4.18 14.96
CA GLY A 498 -0.64 5.23 15.77
C GLY A 498 0.41 6.08 15.10
N VAL A 499 1.40 5.39 14.54
CA VAL A 499 2.44 6.03 13.73
C VAL A 499 1.80 6.80 12.59
N LEU A 500 0.87 6.20 11.84
CA LEU A 500 0.19 6.85 10.73
C LEU A 500 -0.61 8.07 11.16
N LYS A 501 -1.41 7.99 12.23
CA LYS A 501 -2.14 9.15 12.73
C LYS A 501 -1.21 10.30 13.10
N THR A 502 -0.12 9.99 13.80
CA THR A 502 0.91 10.96 14.17
C THR A 502 1.56 11.59 12.93
N VAL A 503 1.99 10.74 12.00
CA VAL A 503 2.69 11.12 10.77
C VAL A 503 1.78 12.02 9.92
N THR A 504 0.55 11.59 9.64
CA THR A 504 -0.46 12.37 8.92
C THR A 504 -0.75 13.71 9.62
N GLY A 505 -0.95 13.72 10.94
CA GLY A 505 -1.23 14.96 11.67
C GLY A 505 -0.06 15.95 11.63
N ALA A 506 1.18 15.45 11.69
CA ALA A 506 2.38 16.24 11.51
C ALA A 506 2.52 16.81 10.09
N PHE A 507 2.14 16.02 9.09
CA PHE A 507 2.14 16.46 7.70
C PHE A 507 1.11 17.54 7.41
N ARG A 508 -0.11 17.42 7.95
CA ARG A 508 -1.14 18.46 7.79
C ARG A 508 -0.74 19.80 8.38
N ARG A 509 -0.24 19.80 9.63
CA ARG A 509 0.31 21.03 10.26
C ARG A 509 1.37 21.71 9.38
N ARG A 510 2.21 20.90 8.74
CA ARG A 510 3.27 21.38 7.85
C ARG A 510 2.77 21.90 6.51
N MET A 511 1.62 21.46 6.02
CA MET A 511 0.99 22.01 4.83
C MET A 511 0.32 23.35 5.16
N GLU A 512 -0.38 23.43 6.29
CA GLU A 512 -1.05 24.63 6.80
C GLU A 512 -0.07 25.80 7.08
N ASP A 513 1.17 25.51 7.49
CA ASP A 513 2.23 26.53 7.71
C ASP A 513 2.83 27.11 6.40
N THR A 514 2.29 26.73 5.23
CA THR A 514 2.78 27.17 3.89
C THR A 514 1.89 28.22 3.23
N ASP A 515 0.71 28.50 3.80
CA ASP A 515 -0.20 29.59 3.44
C ASP A 515 -0.03 30.79 4.40
#